data_AF-A0A2V1JSL8-F1
#
_entry.id   AF-A0A2V1JSL8-F1
#
_cell.length_a   1.000
_cell.length_b   1.000
_cell.length_c   1.000
_cell.angle_alpha   90.00
_cell.angle_beta   90.00
_cell.angle_gamma   90.00
#
_symmetry.space_group_name_H-M   'P 1'
#
loop_
_entity.id
_entity.type
_entity.pdbx_description
1 polymer ?
#
loop_
_entity_poly.entity_id
_entity_poly.type
_entity_poly.pdbx_seq_one_letter_code
_entity_poly.pdbx_strand_id
1 'polypeptide(L)'
;MKKIWGLIGILGMTFFMLAGCGQDKNTAQDASLSAENETPIENSVGLASVINIEDAYYYNDLLTTDAGELYAMTDGTSEEGTDPVLVWKSTDQGKSWEKVIKLPDTISADSYISTGVLQKKNDELSAFVVVSDPEDGTSDSGVSRLLRITEKGSEELNTGDVFEKLGGSAWRITVVNDHVLSIAGIDKCVLYDITQQKELKSLSYDYGRAGFLSMKDQFIVYCDEIKYCLNADTLEEQEPEDGLEQFVEDMWEANAREVFAPMKAWNDTVVCVTRKAIYEYRDGRTVNVLSVPKTVHRGNSFNGMLPVCKGHQNTYYLSVFSAGNTTLWRMEPDLEKETAATSYAPIHKKY
;
A
#
# COMPACT_ATOMS: atom_id res chain seq x y z
N MET A 1 31.56 6.16 -4.79
CA MET A 1 31.41 4.68 -4.98
C MET A 1 31.28 3.95 -3.64
N LYS A 2 30.08 3.92 -3.03
CA LYS A 2 29.81 3.08 -1.83
C LYS A 2 28.37 2.51 -1.75
N LYS A 3 27.44 2.87 -2.65
CA LYS A 3 26.06 2.34 -2.64
C LYS A 3 25.84 1.00 -3.38
N ILE A 4 26.86 0.45 -4.06
CA ILE A 4 26.70 -0.80 -4.83
C ILE A 4 26.81 -2.06 -3.95
N TRP A 5 27.38 -1.97 -2.75
CA TRP A 5 27.59 -3.13 -1.88
C TRP A 5 26.43 -3.39 -0.90
N GLY A 6 25.51 -2.44 -0.73
CA GLY A 6 24.25 -2.62 0.01
C GLY A 6 23.22 -3.50 -0.71
N LEU A 7 23.44 -3.85 -1.99
CA LEU A 7 22.60 -4.79 -2.74
C LEU A 7 22.68 -6.23 -2.22
N ILE A 8 23.63 -6.57 -1.33
CA ILE A 8 23.68 -7.91 -0.72
C ILE A 8 22.68 -8.03 0.44
N GLY A 9 22.27 -6.91 1.05
CA GLY A 9 21.14 -6.86 2.00
C GLY A 9 19.76 -7.05 1.34
N ILE A 10 19.72 -7.05 0.00
CA ILE A 10 18.51 -7.42 -0.73
C ILE A 10 18.18 -8.88 -0.48
N LEU A 11 19.13 -9.80 -0.23
CA LEU A 11 18.81 -11.23 -0.13
C LEU A 11 17.84 -11.59 1.02
N GLY A 12 17.86 -10.86 2.15
CA GLY A 12 16.91 -11.10 3.25
C GLY A 12 15.51 -10.59 2.94
N MET A 13 15.39 -9.47 2.23
CA MET A 13 14.10 -8.86 1.88
C MET A 13 13.54 -9.32 0.52
N THR A 14 14.36 -9.79 -0.41
CA THR A 14 13.89 -10.60 -1.54
C THR A 14 13.38 -11.94 -1.06
N PHE A 15 13.81 -12.46 0.09
CA PHE A 15 13.11 -13.59 0.70
C PHE A 15 11.68 -13.21 1.14
N PHE A 16 11.40 -11.98 1.57
CA PHE A 16 10.02 -11.56 1.84
C PHE A 16 9.23 -11.15 0.58
N MET A 17 9.90 -10.64 -0.46
CA MET A 17 9.26 -10.39 -1.76
C MET A 17 9.06 -11.66 -2.61
N LEU A 18 9.75 -12.77 -2.31
CA LEU A 18 9.68 -14.04 -3.04
C LEU A 18 9.13 -15.23 -2.21
N ALA A 19 9.02 -15.13 -0.88
CA ALA A 19 8.41 -16.19 -0.04
C ALA A 19 6.89 -16.10 0.06
N GLY A 20 6.23 -15.51 -0.95
CA GLY A 20 4.93 -16.02 -1.39
C GLY A 20 5.11 -17.40 -2.04
N CYS A 21 5.63 -18.37 -1.28
CA CYS A 21 5.84 -19.73 -1.73
C CYS A 21 4.49 -20.45 -1.83
N GLY A 22 3.86 -20.33 -2.99
CA GLY A 22 3.11 -21.43 -3.59
C GLY A 22 3.95 -22.06 -4.69
N GLN A 23 4.74 -23.09 -4.39
CA GLN A 23 5.06 -24.09 -5.41
C GLN A 23 3.89 -25.08 -5.45
N ASP A 24 2.99 -24.94 -6.43
CA ASP A 24 2.75 -26.01 -7.39
C ASP A 24 1.95 -25.54 -8.60
N LYS A 25 2.29 -26.12 -9.75
CA LYS A 25 1.75 -25.83 -11.08
C LYS A 25 0.25 -26.07 -11.16
N ASN A 26 -0.48 -25.13 -11.77
CA ASN A 26 -1.44 -25.41 -12.85
C ASN A 26 -1.75 -24.13 -13.64
N THR A 27 -1.19 -24.03 -14.85
CA THR A 27 -1.75 -23.22 -15.92
C THR A 27 -3.05 -23.86 -16.39
N ALA A 28 -4.18 -23.49 -15.78
CA ALA A 28 -5.51 -23.44 -16.39
C ALA A 28 -6.57 -23.10 -15.33
N GLN A 29 -6.97 -21.83 -15.29
CA GLN A 29 -8.37 -21.39 -15.43
C GLN A 29 -8.38 -19.89 -15.11
N ASP A 30 -8.61 -19.06 -16.13
CA ASP A 30 -9.31 -17.80 -15.88
C ASP A 30 -10.70 -18.19 -15.37
N ALA A 31 -10.82 -18.38 -14.06
CA ALA A 31 -12.10 -18.21 -13.41
C ALA A 31 -12.41 -16.71 -13.55
N SER A 32 -13.29 -16.40 -14.50
CA SER A 32 -14.06 -15.17 -14.43
C SER A 32 -14.70 -15.16 -13.04
N LEU A 33 -14.89 -13.97 -12.46
CA LEU A 33 -15.92 -13.88 -11.43
C LEU A 33 -17.16 -14.51 -12.09
N SER A 34 -17.88 -15.39 -11.39
CA SER A 34 -19.06 -16.03 -11.99
C SER A 34 -19.84 -14.95 -12.74
N ALA A 35 -20.05 -15.13 -14.05
CA ALA A 35 -20.40 -14.05 -14.97
C ALA A 35 -21.74 -13.35 -14.63
N GLU A 36 -22.43 -13.83 -13.60
CA GLU A 36 -23.65 -13.30 -13.04
C GLU A 36 -23.42 -12.15 -12.02
N ASN A 37 -22.19 -11.96 -11.51
CA ASN A 37 -21.88 -10.91 -10.51
C ASN A 37 -20.87 -9.83 -10.98
N GLU A 38 -20.36 -9.88 -12.21
CA GLU A 38 -19.46 -8.83 -12.71
C GLU A 38 -20.25 -7.53 -12.94
N THR A 39 -20.02 -6.53 -12.08
CA THR A 39 -20.57 -5.19 -12.30
C THR A 39 -20.00 -4.58 -13.58
N PRO A 40 -20.82 -3.90 -14.40
CA PRO A 40 -20.33 -3.20 -15.58
C PRO A 40 -19.22 -2.21 -15.21
N ILE A 41 -18.18 -2.13 -16.05
CA ILE A 41 -17.08 -1.17 -15.85
C ILE A 41 -17.63 0.26 -15.98
N GLU A 42 -17.39 1.11 -14.97
CA GLU A 42 -17.86 2.51 -14.98
C GLU A 42 -17.08 3.39 -15.98
N ASN A 43 -15.74 3.35 -15.97
CA ASN A 43 -14.90 4.32 -16.68
C ASN A 43 -14.14 3.74 -17.90
N SER A 44 -14.64 2.63 -18.47
CA SER A 44 -14.06 2.00 -19.67
C SER A 44 -12.57 1.63 -19.53
N VAL A 45 -11.77 1.85 -20.58
CA VAL A 45 -10.33 1.54 -20.60
C VAL A 45 -9.56 2.64 -19.88
N GLY A 46 -8.74 2.27 -18.89
CA GLY A 46 -7.83 3.20 -18.23
C GLY A 46 -6.64 3.59 -19.08
N LEU A 47 -6.35 4.89 -19.11
CA LEU A 47 -5.04 5.41 -19.51
C LEU A 47 -4.06 5.20 -18.38
N ALA A 48 -2.88 4.68 -18.71
CA ALA A 48 -1.82 4.39 -17.77
C ALA A 48 -0.58 5.21 -18.13
N SER A 49 -0.03 5.97 -17.19
CA SER A 49 1.21 6.70 -17.36
C SER A 49 2.15 6.48 -16.18
N VAL A 50 3.45 6.36 -16.46
CA VAL A 50 4.47 6.31 -15.40
C VAL A 50 4.72 7.75 -14.94
N ILE A 51 4.69 7.96 -13.63
CA ILE A 51 5.11 9.20 -12.99
C ILE A 51 6.42 8.96 -12.26
N ASN A 52 7.35 9.90 -12.38
CA ASN A 52 8.69 9.78 -11.82
C ASN A 52 8.89 10.81 -10.72
N ILE A 53 9.46 10.36 -9.61
CA ILE A 53 10.03 11.20 -8.58
C ILE A 53 11.54 11.08 -8.71
N GLU A 54 12.25 12.20 -8.64
CA GLU A 54 13.71 12.17 -8.66
C GLU A 54 14.25 11.33 -7.50
N ASP A 55 15.30 10.54 -7.76
CA ASP A 55 16.04 9.75 -6.77
C ASP A 55 15.25 8.70 -5.97
N ALA A 56 14.00 8.42 -6.34
CA ALA A 56 13.15 7.42 -5.69
C ALA A 56 13.28 6.05 -6.34
N TYR A 57 13.75 5.05 -5.58
CA TYR A 57 13.83 3.65 -6.06
C TYR A 57 12.70 2.77 -5.51
N TYR A 58 12.13 3.15 -4.37
CA TYR A 58 11.05 2.42 -3.73
C TYR A 58 10.01 3.37 -3.13
N TYR A 59 8.76 2.90 -3.04
CA TYR A 59 7.63 3.66 -2.49
C TYR A 59 7.04 2.88 -1.31
N ASN A 60 7.15 3.45 -0.12
CA ASN A 60 6.66 2.84 1.12
C ASN A 60 5.16 3.11 1.32
N ASP A 61 4.69 4.32 1.03
CA ASP A 61 3.28 4.67 1.12
C ASP A 61 2.89 5.82 0.16
N LEU A 62 1.59 5.91 -0.15
CA LEU A 62 0.99 6.97 -0.93
C LEU A 62 -0.24 7.52 -0.19
N LEU A 63 -0.35 8.83 -0.06
CA LEU A 63 -1.47 9.49 0.61
C LEU A 63 -1.97 10.64 -0.26
N THR A 64 -3.25 10.74 -0.53
CA THR A 64 -3.82 11.96 -1.13
C THR A 64 -4.59 12.81 -0.11
N THR A 65 -5.17 13.93 -0.51
CA THR A 65 -6.06 14.73 0.34
C THR A 65 -7.29 15.15 -0.47
N ASP A 66 -8.35 15.58 0.22
CA ASP A 66 -9.54 16.14 -0.45
C ASP A 66 -9.25 17.44 -1.23
N ALA A 67 -8.06 18.04 -1.02
CA ALA A 67 -7.58 19.18 -1.82
C ALA A 67 -6.86 18.74 -3.11
N GLY A 68 -6.67 17.43 -3.32
CA GLY A 68 -6.02 16.87 -4.50
C GLY A 68 -4.50 16.85 -4.42
N GLU A 69 -3.95 17.03 -3.21
CA GLU A 69 -2.53 16.84 -2.96
C GLU A 69 -2.22 15.35 -2.99
N LEU A 70 -1.11 14.96 -3.62
CA LEU A 70 -0.56 13.61 -3.60
C LEU A 70 0.77 13.64 -2.85
N TYR A 71 0.88 12.84 -1.82
CA TYR A 71 2.10 12.59 -1.08
C TYR A 71 2.62 11.20 -1.41
N ALA A 72 3.92 11.12 -1.67
CA ALA A 72 4.63 9.87 -1.90
C ALA A 72 5.79 9.77 -0.92
N MET A 73 5.79 8.70 -0.13
CA MET A 73 6.89 8.37 0.78
C MET A 73 7.81 7.36 0.14
N THR A 74 9.07 7.73 -0.01
CA THR A 74 10.09 6.93 -0.69
C THR A 74 11.02 6.25 0.31
N ASP A 75 12.11 5.67 -0.17
CA ASP A 75 13.18 5.03 0.62
C ASP A 75 14.23 6.01 1.16
N GLY A 76 14.06 7.31 0.96
CA GLY A 76 15.01 8.31 1.45
C GLY A 76 16.36 8.28 0.73
N THR A 77 16.46 7.59 -0.40
CA THR A 77 17.68 7.55 -1.21
C THR A 77 17.92 8.87 -1.92
N SER A 78 19.19 9.19 -2.14
CA SER A 78 19.63 10.36 -2.89
C SER A 78 20.87 10.08 -3.72
N GLU A 79 21.03 10.82 -4.81
CA GLU A 79 22.28 10.85 -5.56
C GLU A 79 23.40 11.58 -4.79
N GLU A 80 24.65 11.32 -5.16
CA GLU A 80 25.81 11.93 -4.51
C GLU A 80 25.76 13.47 -4.63
N GLY A 81 25.69 14.16 -3.49
CA GLY A 81 25.59 15.62 -3.42
C GLY A 81 24.17 16.19 -3.33
N THR A 82 23.15 15.33 -3.19
CA THR A 82 21.75 15.75 -2.97
C THR A 82 21.24 15.33 -1.58
N ASP A 83 20.37 16.16 -1.01
CA ASP A 83 19.73 15.89 0.27
C ASP A 83 18.77 14.69 0.15
N PRO A 84 18.83 13.70 1.07
CA PRO A 84 17.87 12.60 1.10
C PRO A 84 16.47 13.09 1.48
N VAL A 85 15.49 12.75 0.65
CA VAL A 85 14.09 13.15 0.81
C VAL A 85 13.24 11.92 1.09
N LEU A 86 12.51 11.95 2.19
CA LEU A 86 11.62 10.88 2.61
C LEU A 86 10.22 11.04 2.02
N VAL A 87 9.70 12.26 1.98
CA VAL A 87 8.33 12.53 1.50
C VAL A 87 8.30 13.65 0.48
N TRP A 88 7.61 13.37 -0.62
CA TRP A 88 7.39 14.27 -1.74
C TRP A 88 5.92 14.63 -1.85
N LYS A 89 5.62 15.82 -2.36
CA LYS A 89 4.25 16.29 -2.61
C LYS A 89 4.07 16.72 -4.05
N SER A 90 2.95 16.35 -4.64
CA SER A 90 2.49 16.87 -5.92
C SER A 90 1.11 17.52 -5.74
N THR A 91 0.89 18.65 -6.41
CA THR A 91 -0.40 19.34 -6.47
C THR A 91 -1.00 19.32 -7.88
N ASP A 92 -0.34 18.65 -8.81
CA ASP A 92 -0.66 18.61 -10.24
C ASP A 92 -0.76 17.17 -10.78
N GLN A 93 -1.18 16.25 -9.91
CA GLN A 93 -1.40 14.83 -10.21
C GLN A 93 -0.13 14.08 -10.66
N GLY A 94 1.00 14.38 -10.02
CA GLY A 94 2.29 13.72 -10.22
C GLY A 94 3.10 14.24 -11.40
N LYS A 95 2.80 15.44 -11.92
CA LYS A 95 3.59 16.06 -13.00
C LYS A 95 4.82 16.79 -12.45
N SER A 96 4.71 17.39 -11.26
CA SER A 96 5.80 17.99 -10.50
C SER A 96 5.76 17.57 -9.04
N TRP A 97 6.93 17.64 -8.39
CA TRP A 97 7.13 17.17 -7.02
C TRP A 97 7.93 18.19 -6.20
N GLU A 98 7.43 18.46 -5.00
CA GLU A 98 8.04 19.30 -3.98
C GLU A 98 8.59 18.42 -2.85
N LYS A 99 9.76 18.78 -2.31
CA LYS A 99 10.39 18.10 -1.16
C LYS A 99 9.70 18.58 0.12
N VAL A 100 9.15 17.66 0.90
CA VAL A 100 8.37 17.99 2.10
C VAL A 100 9.11 17.56 3.36
N ILE A 101 9.37 16.27 3.51
CA ILE A 101 10.05 15.72 4.68
C ILE A 101 11.40 15.18 4.23
N LYS A 102 12.48 15.70 4.81
CA LYS A 102 13.84 15.19 4.61
C LYS A 102 14.08 13.97 5.49
N LEU A 103 14.99 13.10 5.06
CA LEU A 103 15.48 12.03 5.92
C LEU A 103 16.31 12.65 7.07
N PRO A 104 16.01 12.36 8.34
CA PRO A 104 16.76 12.91 9.47
C PRO A 104 18.20 12.40 9.52
N ASP A 105 19.13 13.26 9.93
CA ASP A 105 20.55 12.91 10.14
C ASP A 105 20.77 11.86 11.25
N THR A 106 19.74 11.58 12.06
CA THR A 106 19.76 10.52 13.08
C THR A 106 19.66 9.11 12.48
N ILE A 107 19.31 8.99 11.19
CA ILE A 107 19.33 7.74 10.45
C ILE A 107 20.69 7.62 9.76
N SER A 108 21.45 6.58 10.09
CA SER A 108 22.78 6.37 9.50
C SER A 108 22.66 6.07 8.01
N ALA A 109 23.70 6.42 7.24
CA ALA A 109 23.79 6.08 5.83
C ALA A 109 23.84 4.56 5.56
N ASP A 110 24.18 3.77 6.57
CA ASP A 110 24.21 2.30 6.49
C ASP A 110 22.87 1.66 6.93
N SER A 111 21.94 2.45 7.48
CA SER A 111 20.59 2.01 7.83
C SER A 111 19.70 1.95 6.60
N TYR A 112 18.60 1.20 6.67
CA TYR A 112 17.57 1.21 5.63
C TYR A 112 16.16 1.33 6.24
N ILE A 113 15.22 1.87 5.46
CA ILE A 113 13.81 1.92 5.82
C ILE A 113 13.13 0.64 5.33
N SER A 114 12.61 -0.18 6.24
CA SER A 114 11.96 -1.45 5.89
C SER A 114 10.50 -1.26 5.45
N THR A 115 9.81 -0.31 6.09
CA THR A 115 8.41 0.02 5.84
C THR A 115 8.09 1.38 6.45
N GLY A 116 6.98 1.98 6.03
CA GLY A 116 6.44 3.15 6.68
C GLY A 116 4.99 3.43 6.29
N VAL A 117 4.39 4.41 6.96
CA VAL A 117 3.05 4.90 6.64
C VAL A 117 2.95 6.41 6.83
N LEU A 118 2.19 7.07 5.96
CA LEU A 118 1.88 8.50 6.09
C LEU A 118 0.59 8.71 6.88
N GLN A 119 0.57 9.76 7.69
CA GLN A 119 -0.62 10.24 8.39
C GLN A 119 -0.68 11.76 8.26
N LYS A 120 -1.86 12.30 7.89
CA LYS A 120 -2.12 13.75 7.93
C LYS A 120 -3.20 14.04 8.97
N LYS A 121 -2.89 14.86 9.97
CA LYS A 121 -3.81 15.26 11.06
C LYS A 121 -3.74 16.75 11.27
N ASN A 122 -4.87 17.46 11.22
CA ASN A 122 -4.94 18.92 11.43
C ASN A 122 -3.86 19.70 10.64
N ASP A 123 -3.72 19.39 9.35
CA ASP A 123 -2.69 19.91 8.43
C ASP A 123 -1.23 19.51 8.72
N GLU A 124 -0.97 18.78 9.80
CA GLU A 124 0.35 18.23 10.10
C GLU A 124 0.54 16.87 9.41
N LEU A 125 1.56 16.78 8.56
CA LEU A 125 1.97 15.53 7.93
C LEU A 125 3.06 14.85 8.78
N SER A 126 2.80 13.59 9.14
CA SER A 126 3.74 12.70 9.80
C SER A 126 4.04 11.50 8.92
N ALA A 127 5.32 11.14 8.83
CA ALA A 127 5.79 9.86 8.32
C ALA A 127 6.22 8.99 9.50
N PHE A 128 5.60 7.83 9.66
CA PHE A 128 6.09 6.80 10.56
C PHE A 128 6.94 5.84 9.74
N VAL A 129 8.15 5.54 10.20
CA VAL A 129 9.08 4.68 9.48
C VAL A 129 9.76 3.69 10.42
N VAL A 130 9.86 2.45 9.97
CA VAL A 130 10.69 1.44 10.61
C VAL A 130 12.06 1.50 9.97
N VAL A 131 13.07 1.83 10.77
CA VAL A 131 14.47 1.86 10.37
C VAL A 131 15.14 0.64 10.94
N SER A 132 15.84 -0.10 10.08
CA SER A 132 16.65 -1.23 10.48
C SER A 132 18.12 -0.84 10.35
N ASP A 133 18.82 -0.85 11.48
CA ASP A 133 20.25 -0.58 11.52
C ASP A 133 21.05 -1.87 11.30
N PRO A 134 22.19 -1.81 10.57
CA PRO A 134 23.09 -2.94 10.46
C PRO A 134 23.64 -3.28 11.85
N GLU A 135 23.75 -4.57 12.14
CA GLU A 135 24.32 -5.00 13.42
C GLU A 135 25.83 -4.78 13.52
N ASP A 136 26.31 -4.56 14.75
CA ASP A 136 27.72 -4.70 15.15
C ASP A 136 28.19 -6.19 15.23
N GLY A 137 27.55 -7.10 14.48
CA GLY A 137 28.08 -8.43 14.15
C GLY A 137 27.85 -9.57 15.16
N THR A 138 26.77 -9.57 15.96
CA THR A 138 26.56 -10.63 16.99
C THR A 138 25.21 -11.37 16.96
N SER A 139 24.26 -10.97 16.13
CA SER A 139 22.98 -11.65 15.85
C SER A 139 22.62 -11.54 14.36
N ASP A 140 21.62 -12.30 13.91
CA ASP A 140 21.19 -12.34 12.51
C ASP A 140 20.00 -11.37 12.25
N SER A 141 19.67 -10.48 13.20
CA SER A 141 18.47 -9.62 13.16
C SER A 141 18.80 -8.20 13.63
N GLY A 142 19.09 -7.31 12.66
CA GLY A 142 19.35 -5.89 12.89
C GLY A 142 18.38 -5.23 13.89
N VAL A 143 18.85 -4.22 14.62
CA VAL A 143 18.01 -3.49 15.57
C VAL A 143 17.03 -2.62 14.78
N SER A 144 15.74 -2.93 14.89
CA SER A 144 14.67 -2.12 14.31
C SER A 144 14.21 -1.04 15.29
N ARG A 145 13.98 0.17 14.77
CA ARG A 145 13.48 1.33 15.51
C ARG A 145 12.33 1.96 14.76
N LEU A 146 11.35 2.50 15.49
CA LEU A 146 10.22 3.21 14.91
C LEU A 146 10.41 4.71 15.12
N LEU A 147 10.45 5.48 14.03
CA LEU A 147 10.52 6.94 14.09
C LEU A 147 9.21 7.56 13.61
N ARG A 148 8.80 8.65 14.26
CA ARG A 148 7.86 9.63 13.75
C ARG A 148 8.65 10.82 13.22
N ILE A 149 8.46 11.15 11.94
CA ILE A 149 9.19 12.21 11.24
C ILE A 149 8.19 13.21 10.67
N THR A 150 8.44 14.48 10.91
CA THR A 150 7.66 15.62 10.40
C THR A 150 8.58 16.61 9.70
N GLU A 151 8.03 17.64 9.08
CA GLU A 151 8.82 18.76 8.56
C GLU A 151 9.65 19.47 9.67
N LYS A 152 9.20 19.41 10.93
CA LYS A 152 9.80 20.13 12.05
C LYS A 152 10.90 19.33 12.76
N GLY A 153 10.97 18.02 12.53
CA GLY A 153 11.93 17.14 13.20
C GLY A 153 11.44 15.72 13.33
N SER A 154 12.22 14.91 14.03
CA SER A 154 11.99 13.48 14.24
C SER A 154 12.02 13.09 15.71
N GLU A 155 11.24 12.08 16.06
CA GLU A 155 11.20 11.43 17.36
C GLU A 155 11.28 9.92 17.18
N GLU A 156 12.08 9.25 18.02
CA GLU A 156 12.08 7.79 18.12
C GLU A 156 11.06 7.36 19.18
N LEU A 157 10.16 6.45 18.81
CA LEU A 157 9.13 5.93 19.71
C LEU A 157 9.66 4.72 20.49
N ASN A 158 9.22 4.55 21.74
CA ASN A 158 9.62 3.42 22.58
C ASN A 158 8.95 2.12 22.12
N THR A 159 9.59 1.41 21.20
CA THR A 159 9.09 0.17 20.57
C THR A 159 10.03 -1.03 20.73
N GLY A 160 10.98 -0.98 21.67
CA GLY A 160 11.94 -2.08 21.89
C GLY A 160 11.25 -3.41 22.15
N ASP A 161 10.36 -3.45 23.15
CA ASP A 161 9.57 -4.64 23.51
C ASP A 161 8.66 -5.12 22.36
N VAL A 162 8.20 -4.19 21.51
CA VAL A 162 7.39 -4.51 20.33
C VAL A 162 8.24 -5.26 19.31
N PHE A 163 9.43 -4.75 18.97
CA PHE A 163 10.30 -5.43 18.02
C PHE A 163 10.84 -6.75 18.57
N GLU A 164 11.14 -6.86 19.86
CA GLU A 164 11.49 -8.15 20.47
C GLU A 164 10.36 -9.18 20.27
N LYS A 165 9.11 -8.77 20.51
CA LYS A 165 7.91 -9.62 20.31
C LYS A 165 7.68 -10.02 18.86
N LEU A 166 8.10 -9.18 17.91
CA LEU A 166 7.98 -9.42 16.47
C LEU A 166 9.18 -10.15 15.84
N GLY A 167 10.21 -10.50 16.64
CA GLY A 167 11.41 -11.17 16.14
C GLY A 167 12.41 -10.22 15.46
N GLY A 168 12.45 -8.96 15.90
CA GLY A 168 13.46 -7.97 15.53
C GLY A 168 13.15 -7.12 14.30
N SER A 169 12.04 -7.37 13.59
CA SER A 169 11.69 -6.63 12.37
C SER A 169 10.18 -6.44 12.18
N ALA A 170 9.83 -5.46 11.35
CA ALA A 170 8.48 -5.28 10.84
C ALA A 170 8.52 -5.08 9.32
N TRP A 171 7.59 -5.73 8.62
CA TRP A 171 7.46 -5.66 7.16
C TRP A 171 6.31 -4.74 6.73
N ARG A 172 5.39 -4.39 7.64
CA ARG A 172 4.34 -3.40 7.39
C ARG A 172 4.00 -2.62 8.64
N ILE A 173 3.76 -1.32 8.46
CA ILE A 173 3.00 -0.53 9.42
C ILE A 173 1.78 0.10 8.74
N THR A 174 0.71 0.27 9.50
CA THR A 174 -0.54 0.89 9.03
C THR A 174 -1.09 1.78 10.14
N VAL A 175 -1.62 2.95 9.78
CA VAL A 175 -2.39 3.78 10.71
C VAL A 175 -3.72 3.08 10.95
N VAL A 176 -4.04 2.76 12.20
CA VAL A 176 -5.33 2.18 12.59
C VAL A 176 -6.32 3.31 12.84
N ASN A 177 -5.89 4.29 13.64
CA ASN A 177 -6.62 5.51 13.97
C ASN A 177 -5.59 6.62 14.32
N ASP A 178 -6.08 7.73 14.86
CA ASP A 178 -5.29 8.89 15.26
C ASP A 178 -4.11 8.65 16.20
N HIS A 179 -4.15 7.59 17.01
CA HIS A 179 -3.18 7.31 18.07
C HIS A 179 -2.71 5.86 18.09
N VAL A 180 -3.13 5.03 17.13
CA VAL A 180 -2.78 3.60 17.07
C VAL A 180 -2.17 3.26 15.72
N LEU A 181 -1.00 2.62 15.76
CA LEU A 181 -0.38 1.96 14.62
C LEU A 181 -0.50 0.46 14.74
N SER A 182 -0.75 -0.22 13.63
CA SER A 182 -0.53 -1.66 13.51
C SER A 182 0.91 -1.88 13.06
N ILE A 183 1.71 -2.64 13.80
CA ILE A 183 3.10 -2.96 13.49
C ILE A 183 3.21 -4.46 13.24
N ALA A 184 3.41 -4.84 11.99
CA ALA A 184 3.32 -6.20 11.51
C ALA A 184 4.71 -6.83 11.32
N GLY A 185 4.98 -7.87 12.11
CA GLY A 185 6.08 -8.81 11.92
C GLY A 185 5.61 -10.07 11.21
N ILE A 186 6.45 -11.09 11.18
CA ILE A 186 6.30 -12.26 10.31
C ILE A 186 4.93 -12.99 10.41
N ASP A 187 4.43 -13.23 11.62
CA ASP A 187 3.23 -14.02 11.93
C ASP A 187 2.31 -13.33 12.97
N LYS A 188 2.62 -12.08 13.29
CA LYS A 188 1.94 -11.31 14.33
C LYS A 188 2.00 -9.82 14.04
N CYS A 189 0.94 -9.13 14.39
CA CYS A 189 0.88 -7.68 14.43
C CYS A 189 0.61 -7.19 15.85
N VAL A 190 1.29 -6.12 16.25
CA VAL A 190 1.05 -5.39 17.49
C VAL A 190 0.28 -4.11 17.18
N LEU A 191 -0.83 -3.88 17.87
CA LEU A 191 -1.53 -2.59 17.89
C LEU A 191 -0.88 -1.74 18.99
N TYR A 192 -0.22 -0.67 18.58
CA TYR A 192 0.63 0.16 19.42
C TYR A 192 0.09 1.58 19.53
N ASP A 193 -0.11 2.06 20.76
CA ASP A 193 -0.51 3.43 21.06
C ASP A 193 0.71 4.36 20.96
N ILE A 194 0.72 5.26 19.99
CA ILE A 194 1.84 6.20 19.77
C ILE A 194 1.89 7.34 20.78
N THR A 195 0.79 7.59 21.50
CA THR A 195 0.71 8.66 22.52
C THR A 195 1.18 8.14 23.87
N GLN A 196 0.71 6.96 24.26
CA GLN A 196 1.10 6.28 25.49
C GLN A 196 2.39 5.47 25.35
N GLN A 197 2.84 5.28 24.11
CA GLN A 197 4.01 4.49 23.73
C GLN A 197 3.99 3.08 24.33
N LYS A 198 2.87 2.38 24.14
CA LYS A 198 2.65 1.02 24.68
C LYS A 198 1.84 0.15 23.74
N GLU A 199 2.02 -1.14 23.87
CA GLU A 199 1.13 -2.12 23.24
C GLU A 199 -0.28 -2.08 23.85
N LEU A 200 -1.28 -2.14 22.98
CA LEU A 200 -2.69 -2.28 23.34
C LEU A 200 -3.20 -3.70 23.11
N LYS A 201 -2.80 -4.31 21.98
CA LYS A 201 -3.28 -5.64 21.57
C LYS A 201 -2.25 -6.30 20.65
N SER A 202 -2.25 -7.63 20.62
CA SER A 202 -1.50 -8.44 19.65
C SER A 202 -2.46 -9.34 18.88
N LEU A 203 -2.27 -9.44 17.57
CA LEU A 203 -3.06 -10.27 16.66
C LEU A 203 -2.15 -11.26 15.93
N SER A 204 -2.53 -12.52 15.83
CA SER A 204 -1.73 -13.56 15.18
C SER A 204 -2.31 -13.96 13.82
N TYR A 205 -1.47 -14.10 12.81
CA TYR A 205 -1.84 -14.53 11.47
C TYR A 205 -0.86 -15.54 10.91
N ASP A 206 -1.24 -16.14 9.80
CA ASP A 206 -0.39 -17.14 9.16
C ASP A 206 0.79 -16.44 8.49
N TYR A 207 1.96 -17.08 8.58
CA TYR A 207 3.22 -16.55 8.05
C TYR A 207 3.05 -15.99 6.63
N GLY A 208 3.38 -14.72 6.44
CA GLY A 208 3.36 -14.07 5.12
C GLY A 208 1.97 -13.95 4.47
N ARG A 209 0.89 -14.11 5.24
CA ARG A 209 -0.51 -14.10 4.77
C ARG A 209 -1.35 -13.13 5.58
N ALA A 210 -1.03 -11.85 5.47
CA ALA A 210 -1.86 -10.79 6.03
C ALA A 210 -1.75 -9.53 5.17
N GLY A 211 -2.90 -8.95 4.83
CA GLY A 211 -3.09 -7.57 4.46
C GLY A 211 -3.70 -6.81 5.65
N PHE A 212 -3.54 -5.50 5.63
CA PHE A 212 -4.06 -4.61 6.66
C PHE A 212 -4.84 -3.48 5.99
N LEU A 213 -6.11 -3.36 6.33
CA LEU A 213 -6.99 -2.33 5.80
C LEU A 213 -7.52 -1.51 6.98
N SER A 214 -7.16 -0.23 7.02
CA SER A 214 -7.77 0.74 7.92
C SER A 214 -8.88 1.47 7.16
N MET A 215 -10.09 1.35 7.70
CA MET A 215 -11.28 2.10 7.33
C MET A 215 -11.61 3.05 8.49
N LYS A 216 -12.57 3.96 8.27
CA LYS A 216 -12.98 4.95 9.27
C LYS A 216 -13.35 4.35 10.62
N ASP A 217 -14.21 3.32 10.60
CA ASP A 217 -14.75 2.70 11.82
C ASP A 217 -14.24 1.27 12.04
N GLN A 218 -13.45 0.74 11.10
CA GLN A 218 -12.99 -0.66 11.11
C GLN A 218 -11.49 -0.78 10.81
N PHE A 219 -10.81 -1.68 11.52
CA PHE A 219 -9.48 -2.13 11.17
C PHE A 219 -9.50 -3.63 10.89
N ILE A 220 -9.09 -3.99 9.68
CA ILE A 220 -9.20 -5.33 9.14
C ILE A 220 -7.83 -5.95 8.97
N VAL A 221 -7.69 -7.20 9.40
CA VAL A 221 -6.58 -8.09 9.04
C VAL A 221 -7.16 -9.20 8.17
N TYR A 222 -6.66 -9.34 6.95
CA TYR A 222 -7.25 -10.24 5.95
C TYR A 222 -6.20 -10.97 5.12
N CYS A 223 -6.56 -12.04 4.44
CA CYS A 223 -5.76 -12.60 3.36
C CYS A 223 -6.68 -13.03 2.21
N ASP A 224 -7.04 -14.31 2.17
CA ASP A 224 -8.13 -14.87 1.37
C ASP A 224 -9.50 -14.66 2.04
N GLU A 225 -9.52 -14.56 3.37
CA GLU A 225 -10.69 -14.19 4.18
C GLU A 225 -10.34 -13.10 5.20
N ILE A 226 -11.36 -12.50 5.82
CA ILE A 226 -11.17 -11.57 6.95
C ILE A 226 -10.91 -12.39 8.22
N LYS A 227 -9.70 -12.25 8.78
CA LYS A 227 -9.33 -12.93 10.03
C LYS A 227 -9.74 -12.13 11.26
N TYR A 228 -9.58 -10.81 11.19
CA TYR A 228 -9.98 -9.90 12.27
C TYR A 228 -10.68 -8.69 11.66
N CYS A 229 -11.83 -8.34 12.22
CA CYS A 229 -12.47 -7.05 12.05
C CYS A 229 -12.59 -6.39 13.42
N LEU A 230 -11.85 -5.31 13.63
CA LEU A 230 -11.87 -4.57 14.89
C LEU A 230 -12.55 -3.23 14.69
N ASN A 231 -13.26 -2.76 15.72
CA ASN A 231 -13.64 -1.37 15.81
C ASN A 231 -12.39 -0.49 15.87
N ALA A 232 -12.28 0.51 15.00
CA ALA A 232 -11.06 1.32 14.89
C ALA A 232 -10.76 2.12 16.17
N ASP A 233 -11.77 2.48 16.97
CA ASP A 233 -11.61 3.26 18.20
C ASP A 233 -11.41 2.38 19.43
N THR A 234 -12.24 1.34 19.61
CA THR A 234 -12.21 0.51 20.82
C THR A 234 -11.25 -0.68 20.70
N LEU A 235 -10.87 -1.06 19.48
CA LEU A 235 -10.10 -2.26 19.15
C LEU A 235 -10.78 -3.58 19.57
N GLU A 236 -12.08 -3.54 19.88
CA GLU A 236 -12.92 -4.72 20.12
C GLU A 236 -13.32 -5.35 18.79
N GLU A 237 -13.52 -6.67 18.79
CA GLU A 237 -13.98 -7.37 17.59
C GLU A 237 -15.43 -6.98 17.26
N GLN A 238 -15.70 -6.83 15.97
CA GLN A 238 -17.02 -6.51 15.43
C GLN A 238 -17.23 -7.24 14.10
N GLU A 239 -18.47 -7.26 13.60
CA GLU A 239 -18.74 -7.79 12.27
C GLU A 239 -18.18 -6.86 11.18
N PRO A 240 -17.66 -7.40 10.06
CA PRO A 240 -17.32 -6.60 8.89
C PRO A 240 -18.53 -5.84 8.35
N GLU A 241 -18.30 -4.72 7.66
CA GLU A 241 -19.36 -4.05 6.90
C GLU A 241 -20.02 -5.01 5.90
N ASP A 242 -21.34 -4.87 5.70
CA ASP A 242 -22.14 -5.74 4.83
C ASP A 242 -21.54 -5.88 3.42
N GLY A 243 -21.07 -7.07 3.08
CA GLY A 243 -20.50 -7.39 1.76
C GLY A 243 -18.98 -7.19 1.67
N LEU A 244 -18.33 -6.66 2.71
CA LEU A 244 -16.87 -6.50 2.73
C LEU A 244 -16.13 -7.85 2.72
N GLU A 245 -16.66 -8.86 3.40
CA GLU A 245 -16.09 -10.20 3.40
C GLU A 245 -16.08 -10.82 1.99
N GLN A 246 -17.21 -10.73 1.28
CA GLN A 246 -17.29 -11.16 -0.13
C GLN A 246 -16.36 -10.35 -1.02
N PHE A 247 -16.25 -9.04 -0.80
CA PHE A 247 -15.31 -8.21 -1.56
C PHE A 247 -13.87 -8.68 -1.40
N VAL A 248 -13.42 -8.99 -0.17
CA VAL A 248 -12.07 -9.51 0.08
C VAL A 248 -11.82 -10.83 -0.66
N GLU A 249 -12.76 -11.77 -0.57
CA GLU A 249 -12.68 -13.07 -1.25
C GLU A 249 -12.61 -12.89 -2.79
N ASP A 250 -13.49 -12.05 -3.34
CA ASP A 250 -13.55 -11.75 -4.77
C ASP A 250 -12.23 -11.12 -5.26
N MET A 251 -11.60 -10.26 -4.45
CA MET A 251 -10.33 -9.62 -4.78
C MET A 251 -9.16 -10.60 -4.73
N TRP A 252 -9.16 -11.54 -3.78
CA TRP A 252 -8.20 -12.64 -3.73
C TRP A 252 -8.27 -13.49 -5.01
N GLU A 253 -9.49 -13.83 -5.46
CA GLU A 253 -9.70 -14.55 -6.72
C GLU A 253 -9.31 -13.73 -7.95
N ALA A 254 -9.73 -12.47 -8.02
CA ALA A 254 -9.40 -11.58 -9.14
C ALA A 254 -7.89 -11.32 -9.25
N ASN A 255 -7.14 -11.42 -8.15
CA ASN A 255 -5.68 -11.38 -8.09
C ASN A 255 -5.02 -12.77 -8.14
N ALA A 256 -5.69 -13.75 -8.74
CA ALA A 256 -5.20 -15.09 -9.05
C ALA A 256 -4.85 -16.00 -7.86
N ARG A 257 -5.27 -15.64 -6.64
CA ARG A 257 -5.04 -16.44 -5.41
C ARG A 257 -3.56 -16.73 -5.13
N GLU A 258 -2.67 -15.84 -5.54
CA GLU A 258 -1.23 -15.96 -5.34
C GLU A 258 -0.76 -15.13 -4.13
N VAL A 259 -1.20 -13.88 -4.09
CA VAL A 259 -0.88 -12.87 -3.07
C VAL A 259 -2.08 -11.95 -2.87
N PHE A 260 -2.23 -11.41 -1.66
CA PHE A 260 -3.32 -10.47 -1.39
C PHE A 260 -3.10 -9.21 -2.24
N ALA A 261 -4.19 -8.64 -2.75
CA ALA A 261 -4.14 -7.49 -3.62
C ALA A 261 -3.85 -6.19 -2.83
N PRO A 262 -3.19 -5.19 -3.43
CA PRO A 262 -3.09 -3.85 -2.85
C PRO A 262 -4.46 -3.28 -2.58
N MET A 263 -4.69 -2.90 -1.32
CA MET A 263 -5.96 -2.35 -0.88
C MET A 263 -5.71 -1.16 0.04
N LYS A 264 -6.47 -0.08 -0.13
CA LYS A 264 -6.43 1.09 0.76
C LYS A 264 -7.79 1.77 0.80
N ALA A 265 -8.21 2.22 1.98
CA ALA A 265 -9.41 3.04 2.10
C ALA A 265 -9.12 4.50 1.77
N TRP A 266 -10.09 5.14 1.13
CA TRP A 266 -10.17 6.57 0.85
C TRP A 266 -11.54 7.05 1.30
N ASN A 267 -11.62 7.70 2.47
CA ASN A 267 -12.88 7.98 3.16
C ASN A 267 -13.67 6.67 3.35
N ASP A 268 -14.93 6.61 2.91
CA ASP A 268 -15.81 5.44 3.01
C ASP A 268 -15.70 4.50 1.77
N THR A 269 -14.65 4.64 0.97
CA THR A 269 -14.42 3.82 -0.24
C THR A 269 -13.13 3.03 -0.11
N VAL A 270 -13.20 1.70 -0.24
CA VAL A 270 -12.01 0.85 -0.32
C VAL A 270 -11.62 0.66 -1.77
N VAL A 271 -10.38 1.02 -2.12
CA VAL A 271 -9.82 0.76 -3.46
C VAL A 271 -8.99 -0.51 -3.41
N CYS A 272 -9.20 -1.40 -4.38
CA CYS A 272 -8.39 -2.58 -4.60
C CYS A 272 -7.92 -2.65 -6.06
N VAL A 273 -6.68 -3.09 -6.30
CA VAL A 273 -6.15 -3.25 -7.66
C VAL A 273 -5.74 -4.69 -7.89
N THR A 274 -6.28 -5.29 -8.96
CA THR A 274 -5.91 -6.63 -9.40
C THR A 274 -5.44 -6.60 -10.84
N ARG A 275 -4.97 -7.74 -11.36
CA ARG A 275 -4.59 -7.86 -12.78
C ARG A 275 -5.74 -7.59 -13.76
N LYS A 276 -7.00 -7.66 -13.30
CA LYS A 276 -8.20 -7.44 -14.13
C LYS A 276 -8.56 -5.95 -14.19
N ALA A 277 -8.73 -5.34 -13.02
CA ALA A 277 -9.26 -4.00 -12.90
C ALA A 277 -8.90 -3.34 -11.56
N ILE A 278 -9.23 -2.06 -11.47
CA ILE A 278 -9.36 -1.29 -10.24
C ILE A 278 -10.81 -1.42 -9.78
N TYR A 279 -10.99 -1.87 -8.55
CA TYR A 279 -12.29 -2.04 -7.91
C TYR A 279 -12.44 -1.05 -6.77
N GLU A 280 -13.67 -0.57 -6.58
CA GLU A 280 -14.09 0.17 -5.40
C GLU A 280 -15.14 -0.62 -4.64
N TYR A 281 -14.94 -0.78 -3.35
CA TYR A 281 -16.02 -1.16 -2.45
C TYR A 281 -16.54 0.11 -1.77
N ARG A 282 -17.81 0.43 -2.04
CA ARG A 282 -18.53 1.60 -1.51
C ARG A 282 -20.02 1.28 -1.42
N ASP A 283 -20.67 1.80 -0.39
CA ASP A 283 -22.11 1.59 -0.14
C ASP A 283 -22.51 0.10 -0.10
N GLY A 284 -21.68 -0.76 0.50
CA GLY A 284 -21.94 -2.21 0.58
C GLY A 284 -21.81 -2.97 -0.75
N ARG A 285 -21.16 -2.38 -1.77
CA ARG A 285 -21.11 -2.95 -3.13
C ARG A 285 -19.74 -2.84 -3.76
N THR A 286 -19.39 -3.88 -4.52
CA THR A 286 -18.23 -3.93 -5.40
C THR A 286 -18.53 -3.26 -6.74
N VAL A 287 -17.77 -2.23 -7.08
CA VAL A 287 -17.83 -1.50 -8.34
C VAL A 287 -16.55 -1.73 -9.12
N ASN A 288 -16.66 -2.20 -10.35
CA ASN A 288 -15.54 -2.25 -11.28
C ASN A 288 -15.35 -0.86 -11.92
N VAL A 289 -14.25 -0.19 -11.58
CA VAL A 289 -14.08 1.21 -11.98
C VAL A 289 -13.29 1.34 -13.27
N LEU A 290 -12.15 0.66 -13.38
CA LEU A 290 -11.21 0.88 -14.48
C LEU A 290 -10.46 -0.40 -14.84
N SER A 291 -10.35 -0.74 -16.13
CA SER A 291 -9.50 -1.86 -16.55
C SER A 291 -8.01 -1.55 -16.31
N VAL A 292 -7.23 -2.53 -15.85
CA VAL A 292 -5.77 -2.38 -15.70
C VAL A 292 -5.06 -2.89 -16.97
N PRO A 293 -4.30 -2.05 -17.71
CA PRO A 293 -3.63 -2.48 -18.93
C PRO A 293 -2.54 -3.52 -18.68
N LYS A 294 -2.36 -4.45 -19.62
CA LYS A 294 -1.30 -5.48 -19.59
C LYS A 294 0.11 -4.91 -19.49
N THR A 295 0.33 -3.68 -19.95
CA THR A 295 1.61 -2.97 -19.81
C THR A 295 1.98 -2.68 -18.35
N VAL A 296 0.98 -2.53 -17.46
CA VAL A 296 1.16 -2.25 -16.03
C VAL A 296 1.49 -3.56 -15.30
N HIS A 297 0.59 -4.54 -15.36
CA HIS A 297 0.71 -5.76 -14.56
C HIS A 297 1.63 -6.83 -15.20
N ARG A 298 1.87 -6.77 -16.52
CA ARG A 298 2.71 -7.69 -17.31
C ARG A 298 2.34 -9.18 -17.18
N GLY A 299 1.11 -9.47 -16.81
CA GLY A 299 0.62 -10.83 -16.56
C GLY A 299 0.78 -11.31 -15.12
N ASN A 300 1.39 -10.52 -14.24
CA ASN A 300 1.58 -10.88 -12.83
C ASN A 300 0.44 -10.36 -11.96
N SER A 301 0.25 -10.99 -10.80
CA SER A 301 -0.58 -10.52 -9.70
C SER A 301 0.09 -9.31 -9.02
N PHE A 302 -0.71 -8.41 -8.45
CA PHE A 302 -0.16 -7.28 -7.69
C PHE A 302 0.10 -7.69 -6.25
N ASN A 303 1.30 -7.38 -5.74
CA ASN A 303 1.66 -7.63 -4.35
C ASN A 303 1.07 -6.53 -3.46
N GLY A 304 0.18 -6.90 -2.54
CA GLY A 304 -0.52 -5.97 -1.65
C GLY A 304 0.34 -5.22 -0.64
N MET A 305 1.63 -5.53 -0.55
CA MET A 305 2.59 -4.67 0.16
C MET A 305 2.84 -3.33 -0.54
N LEU A 306 2.66 -3.28 -1.86
CA LEU A 306 2.90 -2.08 -2.65
C LEU A 306 1.77 -1.07 -2.47
N PRO A 307 2.08 0.22 -2.30
CA PRO A 307 1.05 1.21 -2.03
C PRO A 307 0.16 1.50 -3.23
N VAL A 308 -1.12 1.72 -2.93
CA VAL A 308 -2.15 2.24 -3.83
C VAL A 308 -2.85 3.41 -3.14
N CYS A 309 -3.27 4.41 -3.90
CA CYS A 309 -4.20 5.43 -3.40
C CYS A 309 -5.15 5.93 -4.51
N LYS A 310 -6.30 6.43 -4.07
CA LYS A 310 -7.26 7.17 -4.91
C LYS A 310 -6.87 8.64 -4.94
N GLY A 311 -6.92 9.26 -6.10
CA GLY A 311 -6.78 10.70 -6.29
C GLY A 311 -8.10 11.36 -6.65
N HIS A 312 -8.02 12.61 -7.09
CA HIS A 312 -9.16 13.34 -7.62
C HIS A 312 -9.58 12.84 -9.00
N GLN A 313 -10.82 13.12 -9.40
CA GLN A 313 -11.32 12.86 -10.77
C GLN A 313 -11.18 11.39 -11.21
N ASN A 314 -11.35 10.43 -10.29
CA ASN A 314 -11.16 9.00 -10.53
C ASN A 314 -9.77 8.66 -11.06
N THR A 315 -8.75 9.44 -10.70
CA THR A 315 -7.35 9.06 -10.87
C THR A 315 -6.95 8.10 -9.75
N TYR A 316 -6.11 7.11 -10.07
CA TYR A 316 -5.55 6.16 -9.12
C TYR A 316 -4.04 6.12 -9.27
N TYR A 317 -3.34 5.93 -8.16
CA TYR A 317 -1.90 5.78 -8.13
C TYR A 317 -1.54 4.42 -7.58
N LEU A 318 -0.64 3.72 -8.25
CA LEU A 318 -0.24 2.36 -7.90
C LEU A 318 1.27 2.22 -8.06
N SER A 319 1.92 1.75 -7.01
CA SER A 319 3.30 1.29 -7.08
C SER A 319 3.34 -0.13 -7.65
N VAL A 320 4.20 -0.35 -8.64
CA VAL A 320 4.37 -1.64 -9.31
C VAL A 320 5.83 -2.04 -9.30
N PHE A 321 6.11 -3.21 -8.73
CA PHE A 321 7.42 -3.83 -8.78
C PHE A 321 7.56 -4.67 -10.05
N SER A 322 8.54 -4.35 -10.89
CA SER A 322 8.82 -5.11 -12.10
C SER A 322 10.30 -5.11 -12.43
N ALA A 323 10.85 -6.30 -12.76
CA ALA A 323 12.22 -6.45 -13.20
C ALA A 323 13.28 -5.84 -12.25
N GLY A 324 13.04 -5.92 -10.94
CA GLY A 324 13.97 -5.45 -9.90
C GLY A 324 13.82 -3.97 -9.53
N ASN A 325 12.93 -3.22 -10.19
CA ASN A 325 12.68 -1.82 -9.92
C ASN A 325 11.21 -1.55 -9.57
N THR A 326 10.96 -0.51 -8.78
CA THR A 326 9.62 -0.03 -8.49
C THR A 326 9.27 1.15 -9.40
N THR A 327 8.07 1.15 -9.95
CA THR A 327 7.54 2.25 -10.78
C THR A 327 6.23 2.73 -10.21
N LEU A 328 6.01 4.05 -10.21
CA LEU A 328 4.75 4.64 -9.81
C LEU A 328 3.90 4.92 -11.05
N TRP A 329 2.70 4.37 -11.08
CA TRP A 329 1.75 4.51 -12.18
C TRP A 329 0.61 5.42 -11.76
N ARG A 330 0.23 6.32 -12.67
CA ARG A 330 -1.05 7.04 -12.65
C ARG A 330 -2.00 6.38 -13.64
N MET A 331 -3.18 6.05 -13.15
CA MET A 331 -4.29 5.45 -13.89
C MET A 331 -5.47 6.42 -13.91
N GLU A 332 -6.06 6.69 -15.07
CA GLU A 332 -7.20 7.60 -15.19
C GLU A 332 -8.18 7.16 -16.30
N PRO A 333 -9.46 7.55 -16.23
CA PRO A 333 -10.44 7.29 -17.29
C PRO A 333 -10.01 7.86 -18.66
N ASP A 334 -10.23 7.09 -19.72
CA ASP A 334 -10.13 7.58 -21.10
C ASP A 334 -11.44 8.27 -21.51
N LEU A 335 -11.59 9.54 -21.14
CA LEU A 335 -12.81 10.33 -21.36
C LEU A 335 -13.15 10.49 -22.86
N GLU A 336 -12.18 10.40 -23.77
CA GLU A 336 -12.44 10.52 -25.22
C GLU A 336 -13.18 9.28 -25.77
N LYS A 337 -12.86 8.08 -25.26
CA LYS A 337 -13.54 6.84 -25.66
C LYS A 337 -14.93 6.68 -25.05
N GLU A 338 -15.18 7.31 -23.90
CA GLU A 338 -16.51 7.37 -23.28
C GLU A 338 -17.53 8.10 -24.18
N THR A 339 -17.12 9.20 -24.82
CA THR A 339 -17.91 9.93 -25.83
C THR A 339 -18.09 9.17 -27.15
N ALA A 340 -17.13 8.33 -27.55
CA ALA A 340 -17.26 7.54 -28.77
C ALA A 340 -18.32 6.44 -28.63
N ALA A 341 -18.37 5.75 -27.48
CA ALA A 341 -19.32 4.67 -27.22
C ALA A 341 -20.79 5.14 -27.18
N THR A 342 -21.04 6.36 -26.71
CA THR A 342 -22.38 6.97 -26.67
C THR A 342 -22.87 7.50 -28.03
N SER A 343 -21.97 7.73 -28.99
CA SER A 343 -22.32 8.24 -30.33
C SER A 343 -22.83 7.18 -31.33
N TYR A 344 -22.74 5.89 -30.99
CA TYR A 344 -23.14 4.78 -31.90
C TYR A 344 -24.48 4.11 -31.58
N ALA A 345 -25.29 4.62 -30.64
CA ALA A 345 -26.65 4.10 -30.46
C ALA A 345 -27.53 4.51 -31.66
N PRO A 346 -27.92 3.59 -32.58
CA PRO A 346 -28.78 3.97 -33.69
C PRO A 346 -30.17 4.22 -33.11
N ILE A 347 -30.66 5.45 -33.25
CA ILE A 347 -32.07 5.76 -33.07
C ILE A 347 -32.82 5.02 -34.18
N HIS A 348 -33.29 3.79 -33.92
CA HIS A 348 -34.34 3.20 -34.73
C HIS A 348 -35.65 3.94 -34.45
N LYS A 349 -35.85 5.05 -35.17
CA LYS A 349 -37.19 5.60 -35.41
C LYS A 349 -37.97 4.57 -36.21
N LYS A 350 -38.92 3.89 -35.57
CA LYS A 350 -40.03 3.25 -36.27
C LYS A 350 -40.92 4.34 -36.84
N TYR A 351 -41.05 4.38 -38.16
CA TYR A 351 -42.20 4.97 -38.84
C TYR A 351 -43.32 3.95 -38.93
#